data_AF-A0A2E2MYA4-F1
#
_entry.id   AF-A0A2E2MYA4-F1
#
_cell.length_a   1.000
_cell.length_b   1.000
_cell.length_c   1.000
_cell.angle_alpha   90.00
_cell.angle_beta   90.00
_cell.angle_gamma   90.00
#
_symmetry.space_group_name_H-M   'P 1'
#
loop_
_entity.id
_entity.type
_entity.pdbx_description
1 polymer ?
#
loop_
_entity_poly.entity_id
_entity_poly.type
_entity_poly.pdbx_seq_one_letter_code
_entity_poly.pdbx_strand_id
1 'polypeptide(L)'
;MNKLLPCPFCGGEAEFERIGTPRQSCIVACTDCGGRLESNEEGGACGSQWNDRHVPDGWQCVPAAPTLEMQKAYFDSIDENMQRVKADLRFGRFDNQRLGYQRMLGAAPKPGGGDEP
;
A
#
# COMPACT_ATOMS: atom_id res chain seq x y z
N MET A 1 -21.85 4.77 -10.07
CA MET A 1 -20.48 4.63 -10.60
C MET A 1 -19.55 4.94 -9.45
N ASN A 2 -18.48 4.17 -9.31
CA ASN A 2 -17.52 4.42 -8.25
C ASN A 2 -16.56 5.54 -8.65
N LYS A 3 -16.09 6.31 -7.66
CA LYS A 3 -14.98 7.23 -7.86
C LYS A 3 -13.72 6.41 -8.15
N LEU A 4 -13.05 6.69 -9.25
CA LEU A 4 -11.84 5.97 -9.64
C LEU A 4 -10.66 6.36 -8.74
N LEU A 5 -9.92 5.35 -8.29
CA LEU A 5 -8.60 5.54 -7.69
C LEU A 5 -7.57 5.86 -8.78
N PRO A 6 -6.44 6.50 -8.40
CA PRO A 6 -5.34 6.71 -9.34
C PRO A 6 -4.86 5.41 -9.98
N CYS A 7 -4.24 5.57 -11.15
CA CYS A 7 -3.69 4.48 -11.93
C CYS A 7 -2.76 3.60 -11.08
N PRO A 8 -2.98 2.27 -11.04
CA PRO A 8 -2.17 1.38 -10.22
C PRO A 8 -0.71 1.25 -10.69
N PHE A 9 -0.41 1.70 -11.92
CA PHE A 9 0.92 1.57 -12.50
C PHE A 9 1.78 2.82 -12.31
N CYS A 10 1.20 4.02 -12.53
CA CYS A 10 1.95 5.28 -12.50
C CYS A 10 1.44 6.29 -11.45
N GLY A 11 0.31 6.03 -10.78
CA GLY A 11 -0.33 6.99 -9.88
C GLY A 11 -1.03 8.16 -10.57
N GLY A 12 -1.08 8.17 -11.90
CA GLY A 12 -1.76 9.18 -12.72
C GLY A 12 -3.29 9.13 -12.63
N GLU A 13 -3.94 10.12 -13.24
CA GLU A 13 -5.41 10.19 -13.26
C GLU A 13 -6.01 9.05 -14.10
N ALA A 14 -7.20 8.61 -13.70
CA ALA A 14 -7.96 7.56 -14.38
C ALA A 14 -9.38 8.04 -14.66
N GLU A 15 -9.88 7.75 -15.87
CA GLU A 15 -11.20 8.15 -16.33
C GLU A 15 -11.98 6.99 -16.95
N PHE A 16 -13.30 7.13 -17.00
CA PHE A 16 -14.16 6.19 -17.73
C PHE A 16 -14.15 6.54 -19.21
N GLU A 17 -13.43 5.76 -20.02
CA GLU A 17 -13.55 5.82 -21.48
C GLU A 17 -14.94 5.35 -21.94
N ARG A 18 -15.51 4.35 -21.23
CA ARG A 18 -16.86 3.85 -21.50
C ARG A 18 -17.53 3.31 -20.24
N ILE A 19 -18.79 3.68 -20.03
CA ILE A 19 -19.63 3.11 -18.98
C ILE A 19 -20.26 1.81 -19.47
N GLY A 20 -20.13 0.75 -18.66
CA GLY A 20 -20.67 -0.55 -19.01
C GLY A 20 -22.19 -0.64 -18.86
N THR A 21 -22.78 -1.44 -19.74
CA THR A 21 -24.22 -1.72 -19.84
C THR A 21 -24.40 -3.21 -20.21
N PRO A 22 -25.62 -3.77 -20.21
CA PRO A 22 -25.84 -5.16 -20.64
C PRO A 22 -25.35 -5.51 -22.06
N ARG A 23 -25.03 -4.50 -22.89
CA ARG A 23 -24.57 -4.68 -24.27
C ARG A 23 -23.14 -4.17 -24.51
N GLN A 24 -22.49 -3.57 -23.51
CA GLN A 24 -21.19 -2.94 -23.67
C GLN A 24 -20.36 -3.08 -22.40
N SER A 25 -19.08 -3.43 -22.53
CA SER A 25 -18.13 -3.46 -21.41
C SER A 25 -17.83 -2.07 -20.86
N CYS A 26 -17.54 -2.01 -19.57
CA CYS A 26 -16.95 -0.85 -18.90
C CYS A 26 -15.47 -0.77 -19.27
N ILE A 27 -15.00 0.43 -19.55
CA ILE A 27 -13.58 0.69 -19.81
C ILE A 27 -13.13 1.85 -18.93
N VAL A 28 -12.07 1.61 -18.17
CA VAL A 28 -11.32 2.62 -17.43
C VAL A 28 -9.93 2.74 -18.03
N ALA A 29 -9.47 3.97 -18.25
CA ALA A 29 -8.16 4.25 -18.81
C ALA A 29 -7.42 5.30 -17.99
N CYS A 30 -6.11 5.15 -17.89
CA CYS A 30 -5.21 6.16 -17.37
C CYS A 30 -4.85 7.14 -18.48
N THR A 31 -4.97 8.43 -18.17
CA THR A 31 -4.68 9.53 -19.10
C THR A 31 -3.18 9.77 -19.31
N ASP A 32 -2.34 9.24 -18.42
CA ASP A 32 -0.90 9.52 -18.42
C ASP A 32 -0.07 8.39 -19.04
N CYS A 33 -0.26 7.14 -18.61
CA CYS A 33 0.61 6.02 -18.99
C CYS A 33 -0.01 5.03 -19.99
N GLY A 34 -1.26 5.26 -20.40
CA GLY A 34 -2.01 4.37 -21.30
C GLY A 34 -2.47 3.05 -20.67
N GLY A 35 -2.35 2.89 -19.35
CA GLY A 35 -2.89 1.73 -18.63
C GLY A 35 -4.41 1.67 -18.79
N ARG A 36 -4.96 0.52 -19.17
CA ARG A 36 -6.39 0.37 -19.50
C ARG A 36 -6.93 -0.94 -18.97
N LEU A 37 -8.14 -0.90 -18.42
CA LEU A 37 -8.89 -2.08 -17.99
C LEU A 37 -10.24 -2.09 -18.68
N GLU A 38 -10.56 -3.22 -19.29
CA GLU A 38 -11.89 -3.51 -19.82
C GLU A 38 -12.53 -4.60 -18.97
N SER A 39 -13.72 -4.33 -18.44
CA SER A 39 -14.45 -5.21 -17.53
C SER A 39 -15.92 -5.36 -17.95
N ASN A 40 -16.59 -6.38 -17.43
CA ASN A 40 -18.03 -6.58 -17.60
C ASN A 40 -18.87 -5.85 -16.53
N GLU A 41 -18.30 -4.86 -15.85
CA GLU A 41 -19.01 -4.08 -14.84
C GLU A 41 -20.09 -3.21 -15.49
N GLU A 42 -21.24 -3.05 -14.84
CA GLU A 42 -22.37 -2.31 -15.39
C GLU A 42 -22.83 -1.20 -14.45
N GLY A 43 -23.24 -0.06 -15.03
CA GLY A 43 -23.89 1.05 -14.34
C GLY A 43 -23.19 1.48 -13.03
N GLY A 44 -23.85 1.21 -11.90
CA GLY A 44 -23.37 1.59 -10.57
C GLY A 44 -22.01 1.00 -10.20
N ALA A 45 -21.75 -0.24 -10.65
CA ALA A 45 -20.57 -1.03 -10.29
C ALA A 45 -19.32 -0.69 -11.11
N CYS A 46 -19.44 0.08 -12.20
CA CYS A 46 -18.30 0.48 -13.02
C CYS A 46 -17.19 1.11 -12.14
N GLY A 47 -15.97 0.60 -12.32
CA GLY A 47 -14.77 1.06 -11.62
C GLY A 47 -14.42 0.28 -10.35
N SER A 48 -15.21 -0.73 -9.96
CA SER A 48 -14.88 -1.56 -8.78
C SER A 48 -13.62 -2.39 -9.02
N GLN A 49 -13.51 -3.05 -10.18
CA GLN A 49 -12.33 -3.84 -10.57
C GLN A 49 -11.12 -2.95 -10.81
N TRP A 50 -11.31 -1.76 -11.41
CA TRP A 50 -10.20 -0.79 -11.51
C TRP A 50 -9.69 -0.35 -10.15
N ASN A 51 -10.53 -0.34 -9.13
CA ASN A 51 -10.18 0.06 -7.77
C ASN A 51 -9.73 -1.11 -6.89
N ASP A 52 -9.90 -2.35 -7.34
CA ASP A 52 -9.43 -3.51 -6.61
C ASP A 52 -7.88 -3.53 -6.62
N ARG A 53 -7.29 -3.68 -5.44
CA ARG A 53 -5.85 -3.64 -5.22
C ARG A 53 -5.49 -4.93 -4.48
N HIS A 54 -5.30 -6.00 -5.25
CA HIS A 54 -4.86 -7.26 -4.67
C HIS A 54 -3.47 -7.10 -4.03
N VAL A 55 -3.37 -7.40 -2.75
CA VAL A 55 -2.10 -7.50 -2.02
C VAL A 55 -1.88 -8.98 -1.70
N PRO A 56 -0.84 -9.62 -2.27
CA PRO A 56 -0.56 -11.03 -1.99
C PRO A 56 -0.27 -11.29 -0.51
N ASP A 57 -0.49 -12.53 -0.06
CA ASP A 57 -0.18 -12.93 1.31
C ASP A 57 1.30 -12.68 1.64
N GLY A 58 1.54 -12.08 2.81
CA GLY A 58 2.89 -11.71 3.26
C GLY A 58 3.45 -10.42 2.64
N TRP A 59 2.72 -9.76 1.74
CA TRP A 59 3.05 -8.43 1.24
C TRP A 59 2.21 -7.36 1.92
N GLN A 60 2.76 -6.15 2.06
CA GLN A 60 2.02 -4.99 2.52
C GLN A 60 2.48 -3.73 1.80
N CYS A 61 1.56 -2.80 1.55
CA CYS A 61 1.90 -1.48 1.04
C CYS A 61 2.58 -0.66 2.14
N VAL A 62 3.75 -0.11 1.84
CA VAL A 62 4.46 0.81 2.73
C VAL A 62 4.77 2.11 1.99
N PRO A 63 4.80 3.27 2.68
CA PRO A 63 5.26 4.51 2.10
C PRO A 63 6.68 4.39 1.54
N ALA A 64 6.96 5.05 0.41
CA ALA A 64 8.30 5.07 -0.17
C ALA A 64 9.33 5.75 0.76
N ALA A 65 8.89 6.76 1.51
CA ALA A 65 9.66 7.38 2.59
C ALA A 65 9.04 7.00 3.95
N PRO A 66 9.83 6.52 4.92
CA PRO A 66 9.29 6.08 6.20
C PRO A 66 8.74 7.25 7.00
N THR A 67 7.55 7.06 7.60
CA THR A 67 6.92 8.05 8.49
C THR A 67 7.70 8.19 9.81
N LEU A 68 7.39 9.23 10.59
CA LEU A 68 8.00 9.43 11.90
C LEU A 68 7.71 8.26 12.85
N GLU A 69 6.48 7.75 12.86
CA GLU A 69 6.09 6.60 13.69
C GLU A 69 6.82 5.31 13.28
N MET A 70 7.03 5.10 11.97
CA MET A 70 7.86 3.99 11.48
C MET A 70 9.29 4.10 11.98
N GLN A 71 9.90 5.28 11.86
CA GLN A 71 11.28 5.52 12.31
C GLN A 71 11.39 5.33 13.83
N LYS A 72 10.44 5.88 14.59
CA LYS A 72 10.38 5.74 16.04
C LYS A 72 10.29 4.27 16.47
N ALA A 73 9.37 3.50 15.88
CA ALA A 73 9.22 2.07 16.17
C ALA A 73 10.49 1.26 15.85
N TYR A 74 11.23 1.65 14.81
CA TYR A 74 12.53 1.07 14.51
C TYR A 74 13.55 1.36 15.62
N PHE A 75 13.74 2.64 15.95
CA PHE A 75 14.75 3.06 16.93
C PHE A 75 14.47 2.56 18.34
N ASP A 76 13.20 2.59 18.78
CA ASP A 76 12.79 2.04 20.07
C ASP A 76 13.17 0.56 20.18
N SER A 77 12.94 -0.22 19.11
CA SER A 77 13.35 -1.64 19.04
C SER A 77 14.86 -1.82 19.08
N ILE A 78 15.63 -0.94 18.43
CA ILE A 78 17.10 -0.99 18.50
C ILE A 78 17.58 -0.68 19.92
N ASP A 79 17.03 0.35 20.57
CA ASP A 79 17.42 0.76 21.92
C ASP A 79 17.11 -0.32 22.97
N GLU A 80 15.91 -0.91 22.92
CA GLU A 80 15.53 -2.05 23.76
C GLU A 80 16.52 -3.22 23.58
N ASN A 81 16.85 -3.54 22.34
CA ASN A 81 17.77 -4.63 22.05
C ASN A 81 19.22 -4.31 22.46
N MET A 82 19.66 -3.05 22.34
CA MET A 82 20.98 -2.62 22.80
C MET A 82 21.11 -2.73 24.32
N GLN A 83 20.04 -2.45 25.07
CA GLN A 83 20.02 -2.72 26.52
C GLN A 83 20.13 -4.22 26.80
N ARG A 84 19.50 -5.07 25.99
CA ARG A 84 19.54 -6.52 26.15
C ARG A 84 20.91 -7.13 25.85
N VAL A 85 21.59 -6.67 24.80
CA VAL A 85 22.95 -7.11 24.45
C VAL A 85 23.96 -6.78 25.55
N LYS A 86 23.76 -5.68 26.30
CA LYS A 86 24.59 -5.38 27.49
C LYS A 86 24.43 -6.43 28.59
N ALA A 87 23.28 -7.10 28.68
CA ALA A 87 22.99 -8.11 29.70
C ALA A 87 23.24 -9.55 29.22
N ASP A 88 23.18 -9.81 27.91
CA ASP A 88 23.38 -11.14 27.32
C ASP A 88 24.17 -11.07 26.00
N LEU A 89 25.44 -11.47 26.07
CA LEU A 89 26.37 -11.49 24.93
C LEU A 89 26.03 -12.58 23.89
N ARG A 90 25.09 -13.48 24.17
CA ARG A 90 24.63 -14.50 23.20
C ARG A 90 23.61 -13.93 22.21
N PHE A 91 23.04 -12.76 22.51
CA PHE A 91 22.11 -12.11 21.61
C PHE A 91 22.87 -11.46 20.45
N GLY A 92 22.74 -12.04 19.26
CA GLY A 92 23.51 -11.66 18.07
C GLY A 92 23.11 -10.29 17.52
N ARG A 93 24.10 -9.45 17.23
CA ARG A 93 23.95 -8.12 16.61
C ARG A 93 23.11 -8.10 15.32
N PHE A 94 22.98 -9.25 14.65
CA PHE A 94 22.24 -9.41 13.40
C PHE A 94 20.72 -9.52 13.58
N ASP A 95 20.22 -10.04 14.71
CA ASP A 95 18.77 -10.14 14.95
C ASP A 95 18.12 -8.79 15.26
N ASN A 96 18.89 -7.84 15.81
CA ASN A 96 18.41 -6.50 16.15
C ASN A 96 17.86 -5.75 14.94
N GLN A 97 18.56 -5.83 13.81
CA GLN A 97 18.20 -5.14 12.58
C GLN A 97 16.91 -5.72 11.98
N ARG A 98 16.78 -7.05 11.99
CA ARG A 98 15.58 -7.75 11.52
C ARG A 98 14.36 -7.40 12.37
N LEU A 99 14.50 -7.41 13.69
CA LEU A 99 13.43 -7.05 14.62
C LEU A 99 13.05 -5.56 14.49
N GLY A 100 14.03 -4.67 14.39
CA GLY A 100 13.80 -3.25 14.13
C GLY A 100 13.00 -3.04 12.85
N TYR A 101 13.41 -3.67 11.75
CA TYR A 101 12.69 -3.60 10.48
C TYR A 101 11.26 -4.15 10.57
N GLN A 102 11.05 -5.28 11.26
CA GLN A 102 9.70 -5.82 11.47
C GLN A 102 8.80 -4.87 12.27
N ARG A 103 9.33 -4.20 13.30
CA ARG A 103 8.58 -3.20 14.09
C ARG A 103 8.25 -1.97 13.25
N MET A 104 9.22 -1.48 12.46
CA MET A 104 9.01 -0.39 11.51
C MET A 104 7.88 -0.70 10.52
N LEU A 105 7.91 -1.91 9.94
CA LEU A 105 6.90 -2.40 9.02
C LEU A 105 5.51 -2.51 9.67
N GLY A 106 5.43 -2.93 10.95
CA GLY A 106 4.17 -2.98 11.69
C GLY A 106 3.58 -1.61 12.04
N ALA A 107 4.42 -0.57 12.08
CA ALA A 107 4.01 0.82 12.29
C ALA A 107 3.68 1.56 10.97
N ALA A 108 3.78 0.89 9.82
CA ALA A 108 3.45 1.49 8.54
C ALA A 108 1.95 1.85 8.49
N PRO A 109 1.58 3.05 7.99
CA PRO A 109 0.19 3.43 7.88
C PRO A 109 -0.54 2.50 6.91
N LYS A 110 -1.81 2.19 7.22
CA LYS A 110 -2.64 1.39 6.32
C LYS A 110 -2.96 2.20 5.06
N PRO A 111 -2.92 1.57 3.86
CA PRO A 111 -3.30 2.26 2.63
C PRO A 111 -4.74 2.78 2.75
N GLY A 112 -4.92 4.08 2.47
CA GLY A 112 -6.21 4.77 2.59
C GLY A 112 -6.47 5.47 3.93
N GLY A 113 -5.59 5.31 4.93
CA GLY A 113 -5.59 6.09 6.17
C GLY A 113 -4.60 7.24 6.04
N GLY A 114 -5.05 8.36 5.46
CA GLY A 114 -4.35 9.63 5.61
C GLY A 114 -4.43 10.06 7.08
N ASP A 115 -3.34 10.63 7.59
CA ASP A 115 -3.35 11.39 8.83
C ASP A 115 -4.45 12.46 8.71
N GLU A 116 -5.56 12.28 9.42
CA GLU A 116 -6.47 13.38 9.69
C GLU A 116 -5.76 14.33 10.68
N PRO A 117 -5.83 15.66 10.45
CA PRO A 117 -5.20 16.65 11.31
C PRO A 117 -5.76 16.68 12.75
#